data_AF-A0A3D1M0R3-F1
#
_entry.id   AF-A0A3D1M0R3-F1
#
_cell.length_a   1.000
_cell.length_b   1.000
_cell.length_c   1.000
_cell.angle_alpha   90.00
_cell.angle_beta   90.00
_cell.angle_gamma   90.00
#
_symmetry.space_group_name_H-M   'P 1'
#
loop_
_entity.id
_entity.type
_entity.pdbx_description
1 polymer ?
#
loop_
_entity_poly.entity_id
_entity_poly.type
_entity_poly.pdbx_seq_one_letter_code
_entity_poly.pdbx_strand_id
1 'polypeptide(L)'
;MGDGIEATHFTRLMKEDDLSQVSLIEADAFPQLFPPTSFRKELQRQISTVIVAISTVSSFNSHEHSNLSPQKSALLSPSDKLYRSGNTGWKPGMEFLTGFVLLWN
;
A
#
# COMPACT_ATOMS: atom_id res chain seq x y z
N MET A 1 -17.03 -7.60 24.66
CA MET A 1 -15.57 -7.53 24.46
C MET A 1 -15.34 -7.49 22.97
N GLY A 2 -14.88 -6.35 22.43
CA GLY A 2 -14.46 -6.28 21.04
C GLY A 2 -12.96 -6.55 20.99
N ASP A 3 -12.54 -7.60 20.28
CA ASP A 3 -11.13 -7.82 19.99
C ASP A 3 -10.67 -6.66 19.09
N GLY A 4 -9.90 -5.75 19.66
CA GLY A 4 -9.31 -4.63 18.93
C GLY A 4 -8.24 -5.17 17.99
N ILE A 5 -8.49 -5.11 16.69
CA ILE A 5 -7.47 -5.35 15.67
C ILE A 5 -6.47 -4.19 15.75
N GLU A 6 -5.29 -4.44 16.31
CA GLU A 6 -4.20 -3.48 16.30
C GLU A 6 -3.46 -3.58 14.95
N ALA A 7 -3.54 -2.52 14.16
CA ALA A 7 -2.81 -2.40 12.91
C ALA A 7 -1.41 -1.86 13.19
N THR A 8 -0.39 -2.70 12.98
CA THR A 8 1.01 -2.27 13.12
C THR A 8 1.48 -1.61 11.83
N HIS A 9 2.04 -0.41 11.97
CA HIS A 9 2.59 0.38 10.87
C HIS A 9 4.09 0.53 11.04
N PHE A 10 4.86 0.34 9.98
CA PHE A 10 6.30 0.58 9.98
C PHE A 10 6.80 1.00 8.60
N THR A 11 8.03 1.50 8.54
CA THR A 11 8.69 1.91 7.30
C THR A 11 9.97 1.13 7.09
N ARG A 12 10.31 0.85 5.82
CA ARG A 12 11.62 0.29 5.45
C ARG A 12 12.07 0.78 4.08
N LEU A 13 13.32 0.50 3.72
CA LEU A 13 13.79 0.70 2.35
C LEU A 13 12.97 -0.17 1.39
N MET A 14 12.67 0.37 0.22
CA MET A 14 12.00 -0.34 -0.87
C MET A 14 12.87 -1.52 -1.34
N LYS A 15 12.22 -2.63 -1.67
CA LYS A 15 12.85 -3.82 -2.29
C LYS A 15 12.25 -4.10 -3.66
N GLU A 16 12.86 -4.99 -4.43
CA GLU A 16 12.40 -5.28 -5.80
C GLU A 16 10.96 -5.84 -5.85
N ASP A 17 10.55 -6.59 -4.83
CA ASP A 17 9.18 -7.12 -4.72
C ASP A 17 8.11 -6.03 -4.55
N ASP A 18 8.50 -4.82 -4.13
CA ASP A 18 7.58 -3.70 -3.90
C ASP A 18 7.19 -2.97 -5.18
N LEU A 19 7.94 -3.17 -6.28
CA LEU A 19 7.85 -2.39 -7.52
C LEU A 19 6.43 -2.33 -8.09
N SER A 20 5.69 -3.43 -8.03
CA SER A 20 4.30 -3.47 -8.52
C SER A 20 3.39 -2.56 -7.69
N GLN A 21 3.50 -2.61 -6.36
CA GLN A 21 2.66 -1.84 -5.46
C GLN A 21 2.99 -0.33 -5.56
N VAL A 22 4.28 0.05 -5.51
CA VAL A 22 4.66 1.48 -5.56
C VAL A 22 4.30 2.14 -6.89
N SER A 23 4.38 1.41 -8.01
CA SER A 23 3.99 1.95 -9.32
C SER A 23 2.49 2.22 -9.41
N LEU A 24 1.68 1.36 -8.78
CA LEU A 24 0.23 1.54 -8.72
C LEU A 24 -0.15 2.67 -7.76
N ILE A 25 0.55 2.77 -6.63
CA ILE A 25 0.40 3.89 -5.69
C ILE A 25 0.71 5.21 -6.39
N GLU A 26 1.80 5.28 -7.16
CA GLU A 26 2.15 6.47 -7.94
C GLU A 26 1.07 6.79 -8.98
N ALA A 27 0.62 5.81 -9.75
CA ALA A 27 -0.34 6.04 -10.82
C ALA A 27 -1.70 6.54 -10.29
N ASP A 28 -2.12 6.08 -9.10
CA ASP A 28 -3.34 6.54 -8.45
C ASP A 28 -3.17 7.90 -7.77
N ALA A 29 -2.03 8.15 -7.11
CA ALA A 29 -1.76 9.43 -6.44
C ALA A 29 -1.42 10.56 -7.44
N PHE A 30 -0.77 10.24 -8.56
CA PHE A 30 -0.30 11.18 -9.58
C PHE A 30 -0.66 10.72 -11.01
N PRO A 31 -1.94 10.64 -11.39
CA PRO A 31 -2.35 10.08 -12.69
C PRO A 31 -1.83 10.82 -13.93
N GLN A 32 -1.39 12.07 -13.77
CA GLN A 32 -0.87 12.92 -14.84
C GLN A 32 0.67 12.97 -14.87
N LEU A 33 1.35 12.25 -13.97
CA LEU A 33 2.81 12.23 -13.94
C LEU A 33 3.33 11.49 -15.17
N PHE A 34 3.97 12.24 -16.07
CA PHE A 34 4.59 11.70 -17.27
C PHE A 34 5.98 12.31 -17.47
N PRO A 35 7.05 11.50 -17.58
CA PRO A 35 7.04 10.03 -17.49
C PRO A 35 6.77 9.53 -16.06
N PRO A 36 6.21 8.32 -15.89
CA PRO A 36 6.13 7.69 -14.58
C PRO A 36 7.53 7.43 -14.01
N THR A 37 7.65 7.33 -12.69
CA THR A 37 8.93 7.08 -12.05
C THR A 37 9.41 5.68 -12.39
N SER A 38 10.66 5.58 -12.82
CA SER A 38 11.30 4.29 -13.03
C SER A 38 11.84 3.76 -11.70
N PHE A 39 10.96 3.25 -10.83
CA PHE A 39 11.34 2.74 -9.50
C PHE A 39 12.47 1.69 -9.54
N ARG A 40 12.52 0.88 -10.59
CA ARG A 40 13.63 -0.06 -10.82
C ARG A 40 14.99 0.64 -10.96
N LYS A 41 15.03 1.79 -11.67
CA LYS A 41 16.25 2.59 -11.81
C LYS A 41 16.57 3.31 -10.51
N GLU A 42 15.56 3.81 -9.79
CA GLU A 42 15.75 4.47 -8.49
C GLU A 42 16.27 3.50 -7.41
N LEU A 43 15.99 2.19 -7.48
CA LEU A 43 16.64 1.20 -6.59
C LEU A 43 18.13 1.01 -6.86
N GLN A 44 18.56 1.21 -8.11
CA GLN A 44 19.94 0.94 -8.53
C GLN A 44 20.86 2.15 -8.37
N ARG A 45 20.27 3.35 -8.25
CA ARG A 45 20.98 4.63 -8.16
C ARG A 45 21.41 4.87 -6.72
N GLN A 46 22.68 5.23 -6.53
CA GLN A 46 23.21 5.56 -5.19
C GLN A 46 22.70 6.92 -4.66
N ILE A 47 22.24 7.79 -5.55
CA ILE A 47 21.73 9.13 -5.20
C ILE A 47 20.27 9.12 -4.78
N SER A 48 19.54 8.03 -5.00
CA SER A 48 18.12 7.93 -4.68
C SER A 48 17.90 6.97 -3.53
N THR A 49 17.00 7.36 -2.62
CA THR A 49 16.53 6.52 -1.53
C THR A 49 15.02 6.46 -1.57
N VAL A 50 14.48 5.24 -1.64
CA VAL A 50 13.03 5.02 -1.60
C VAL A 50 12.66 4.30 -0.32
N ILE A 51 11.78 4.90 0.47
CA ILE A 51 11.25 4.36 1.72
C ILE A 51 9.79 4.04 1.51
N VAL A 52 9.36 2.83 1.88
CA VAL A 52 7.96 2.39 1.80
C VAL A 52 7.33 2.34 3.19
N ALA A 53 6.05 2.67 3.26
CA ALA A 53 5.22 2.50 4.45
C ALA A 53 4.42 1.21 4.32
N ILE A 54 4.40 0.41 5.39
CA ILE A 54 3.76 -0.90 5.46
C ILE A 54 2.70 -0.87 6.55
N SER A 55 1.54 -1.44 6.26
CA SER A 55 0.52 -1.78 7.26
C SER A 55 0.35 -3.29 7.31
N THR A 56 0.61 -3.89 8.48
CA THR A 56 0.28 -5.29 8.73
C THR A 56 -1.06 -5.35 9.44
N VAL A 57 -2.10 -5.77 8.70
CA VAL A 57 -3.35 -6.18 9.33
C VAL A 57 -3.13 -7.58 9.88
N SER A 58 -3.14 -7.70 11.21
CA SER A 58 -3.20 -8.99 11.89
C SER A 58 -4.53 -9.66 11.51
N SER A 59 -4.48 -10.56 10.53
CA SER A 59 -5.57 -11.40 9.97
C SER A 59 -6.12 -10.97 8.61
N PHE A 60 -5.33 -11.15 7.55
CA PHE A 60 -5.90 -11.66 6.30
C PHE A 60 -6.19 -13.16 6.47
N ASN A 61 -7.25 -13.48 7.22
CA ASN A 61 -7.85 -14.80 7.07
C ASN A 61 -8.41 -14.85 5.65
N SER A 62 -7.69 -15.62 4.82
CA SER A 62 -8.16 -16.08 3.54
C SER A 62 -9.52 -16.76 3.76
N HIS A 63 -10.44 -16.58 2.81
CA HIS A 63 -11.86 -17.00 2.83
C HIS A 63 -12.81 -15.96 3.43
N GLU A 64 -13.51 -15.21 2.56
CA GLU A 64 -14.95 -15.39 2.29
C GLU A 64 -15.42 -14.37 1.23
N HIS A 65 -16.02 -14.89 0.16
CA HIS A 65 -16.77 -14.11 -0.82
C HIS A 65 -18.12 -13.70 -0.21
N SER A 66 -18.45 -12.41 -0.14
CA SER A 66 -19.87 -12.01 -0.05
C SER A 66 -20.11 -10.54 -0.37
N ASN A 67 -20.89 -10.34 -1.43
CA ASN A 67 -21.63 -9.14 -1.81
C ASN A 67 -22.31 -8.47 -0.61
N LEU A 68 -22.31 -7.14 -0.46
CA LEU A 68 -23.38 -6.37 0.21
C LEU A 68 -23.32 -4.85 -0.11
N SER A 69 -24.51 -4.25 -0.20
CA SER A 69 -24.94 -2.93 -0.72
C SER A 69 -24.54 -1.68 0.13
N PRO A 70 -24.57 -0.43 -0.42
CA PRO A 70 -23.98 0.74 0.23
C PRO A 70 -25.02 1.67 0.89
N GLN A 71 -25.16 1.63 2.23
CA GLN A 71 -25.73 2.76 3.00
C GLN A 71 -25.20 2.79 4.44
N LYS A 72 -24.57 3.92 4.80
CA LYS A 72 -24.52 4.63 6.10
C LYS A 72 -23.12 5.14 6.44
N SER A 73 -23.01 6.46 6.43
CA SER A 73 -21.88 7.28 6.87
C SER A 73 -21.90 7.51 8.39
N ALA A 74 -20.69 7.76 8.91
CA ALA A 74 -20.34 8.30 10.23
C ALA A 74 -20.21 7.30 11.40
N LEU A 75 -18.96 6.88 11.64
CA LEU A 75 -18.26 6.74 12.94
C LEU A 75 -16.92 6.03 12.65
N LEU A 76 -15.83 6.79 12.61
CA LEU A 76 -14.50 6.30 12.24
C LEU A 76 -13.91 5.42 13.36
N SER A 77 -13.71 4.14 13.04
CA SER A 77 -12.64 3.29 13.61
C SER A 77 -11.75 2.80 12.46
N PRO A 78 -10.42 2.74 12.64
CA PRO A 78 -9.47 3.30 11.67
C PRO A 78 -8.79 2.28 10.76
N SER A 79 -9.27 1.04 10.70
CA SER A 79 -8.88 0.11 9.64
C SER A 79 -9.39 0.69 8.32
N ASP A 80 -8.50 1.33 7.56
CA ASP A 80 -7.99 0.79 6.29
C ASP A 80 -9.01 0.14 5.34
N LYS A 81 -10.29 0.48 5.46
CA LYS A 81 -11.22 0.33 4.35
C LYS A 81 -10.62 1.21 3.29
N LEU A 82 -10.10 0.58 2.23
CA LEU A 82 -10.00 1.16 0.91
C LEU A 82 -8.69 1.94 0.63
N TYR A 83 -7.55 1.27 0.37
CA TYR A 83 -6.74 1.72 -0.79
C TYR A 83 -7.45 1.42 -2.14
N ARG A 84 -8.78 1.27 -2.10
CA ARG A 84 -9.72 0.93 -3.17
C ARG A 84 -9.61 -0.54 -3.53
N SER A 85 -10.77 -1.19 -3.63
CA SER A 85 -10.98 -2.57 -4.06
C SER A 85 -10.55 -2.83 -5.51
N GLY A 86 -9.52 -2.13 -5.99
CA GLY A 86 -8.93 -2.20 -7.32
C GLY A 86 -7.55 -2.86 -7.29
N ASN A 87 -6.82 -2.75 -8.39
CA ASN A 87 -5.50 -3.36 -8.53
C ASN A 87 -4.47 -2.64 -7.66
N THR A 88 -4.12 -3.21 -6.51
CA THR A 88 -3.05 -2.70 -5.62
C THR A 88 -1.69 -3.29 -5.94
N GLY A 89 -1.63 -4.34 -6.78
CA GLY A 89 -0.39 -5.09 -7.04
C GLY A 89 0.10 -5.95 -5.87
N TRP A 90 -0.65 -5.99 -4.76
CA TRP A 90 -0.39 -6.87 -3.63
C TRP A 90 -0.73 -8.33 -3.97
N LYS A 91 0.07 -9.26 -3.46
CA LYS A 91 -0.14 -10.70 -3.61
C LYS A 91 -0.01 -11.39 -2.24
N PRO A 92 -0.66 -12.55 -2.03
CA PRO A 92 -0.45 -13.35 -0.83
C PRO A 92 1.05 -13.62 -0.60
N GLY A 93 1.52 -13.38 0.63
CA GLY A 93 2.94 -13.48 0.99
C GLY A 93 3.73 -12.19 0.87
N MET A 94 3.14 -11.11 0.32
CA MET A 94 3.76 -9.78 0.31
C MET A 94 3.33 -8.93 1.50
N GLU A 95 4.19 -8.00 1.90
CA GLU A 95 3.82 -6.90 2.78
C GLU A 95 2.92 -5.92 2.02
N PHE A 96 1.89 -5.41 2.68
CA PHE A 96 0.97 -4.45 2.08
C PHE A 96 1.52 -3.03 2.20
N LEU A 97 1.76 -2.37 1.07
CA LEU A 97 2.27 -1.01 1.05
C LEU A 97 1.12 0.00 1.06
N THR A 98 1.23 1.00 1.92
CA THR A 98 0.26 2.09 2.02
C THR A 98 0.77 3.40 1.42
N GLY A 99 2.07 3.49 1.14
CA GLY A 99 2.68 4.67 0.54
C GLY A 99 4.20 4.53 0.40
N PHE A 100 4.82 5.56 -0.19
CA PHE A 100 6.26 5.66 -0.29
C PHE A 100 6.71 7.13 -0.24
N VAL A 101 8.00 7.33 0.04
CA VAL A 101 8.72 8.59 -0.10
C VAL A 101 9.97 8.35 -0.94
N LEU A 102 10.22 9.23 -1.90
CA LEU A 102 11.40 9.24 -2.76
C LEU A 102 12.26 10.46 -2.44
N LEU A 103 13.53 10.24 -2.13
CA LEU A 103 14.51 11.26 -1.80
C LEU A 103 15.69 11.19 -2.80
N TRP A 104 16.19 12.35 -3.20
CA TRP A 104 17.43 12.49 -3.99
C TRP A 104 18.45 13.32 -3.20
N ASN A 105 19.69 12.85 -3.16
CA ASN A 105 20.83 13.53 -2.54
C ASN A 105 21.77 14.14 -3.58
#